data_AF-A0AAU2ZP33-F1
#
_entry.id   AF-A0AAU2ZP33-F1
#
_cell.length_a   1.000
_cell.length_b   1.000
_cell.length_c   1.000
_cell.angle_alpha   90.00
_cell.angle_beta   90.00
_cell.angle_gamma   90.00
#
_symmetry.space_group_name_H-M   'P 1'
#
loop_
_entity.id
_entity.type
_entity.pdbx_description
1 polymer ?
#
loop_
_entity_poly.entity_id
_entity_poly.type
_entity_poly.pdbx_seq_one_letter_code
_entity_poly.pdbx_strand_id
1 'polypeptide(L)'
;MWTSRSRCGIGTEQQHRDALVRWDPEQYKRVHALTYADLGDSLAAQVRAAEAVAVWSQSLTLTEGMTSNRTRKAITSLRSTLSIYQRRNVPGAAELARRAREALA
;
A
#
# COMPACT_ATOMS: atom_id res chain seq x y z
N MET A 1 27.85 6.43 -18.50
CA MET A 1 26.66 5.89 -19.20
C MET A 1 25.70 5.40 -18.12
N TRP A 2 24.63 6.18 -17.87
CA TRP A 2 23.33 5.92 -17.19
C TRP A 2 23.16 4.58 -16.42
N THR A 3 22.65 4.45 -15.19
CA THR A 3 22.05 5.34 -14.17
C THR A 3 21.97 4.53 -12.87
N SER A 4 22.85 4.79 -11.89
CA SER A 4 22.69 4.29 -10.51
C SER A 4 21.72 5.18 -9.75
N ARG A 5 20.41 5.05 -10.02
CA ARG A 5 19.38 5.78 -9.27
C ARG A 5 18.17 4.93 -8.88
N SER A 6 18.29 3.59 -8.93
CA SER A 6 17.20 2.66 -8.60
C SER A 6 17.38 1.92 -7.26
N ARG A 7 18.43 2.20 -6.48
CA ARG A 7 18.80 1.37 -5.32
C ARG A 7 18.34 1.90 -3.95
N CYS A 8 17.78 3.10 -3.86
CA CYS A 8 17.28 3.62 -2.57
C CYS A 8 15.92 3.05 -2.15
N GLY A 9 15.07 2.62 -3.08
CA GLY A 9 13.73 2.10 -2.74
C GLY A 9 13.69 0.65 -2.24
N ILE A 10 14.68 -0.16 -2.61
CA ILE A 10 14.74 -1.58 -2.19
C ILE A 10 15.03 -1.69 -0.69
N GLY A 11 15.85 -0.79 -0.14
CA GLY A 11 16.14 -0.75 1.29
C GLY A 11 14.92 -0.41 2.14
N THR A 12 14.09 0.54 1.70
CA THR A 12 12.84 0.90 2.40
C THR A 12 11.81 -0.22 2.30
N GLU A 13 11.67 -0.84 1.13
CA GLU A 13 10.82 -2.02 0.93
C GLU A 13 11.17 -3.15 1.91
N GLN A 14 12.46 -3.49 2.05
CA GLN A 14 12.90 -4.56 2.94
C GLN A 14 12.62 -4.22 4.41
N GLN A 15 12.86 -2.98 4.83
CA GLN A 15 12.54 -2.53 6.20
C GLN A 15 11.05 -2.69 6.52
N HIS A 16 10.17 -2.37 5.58
CA HIS A 16 8.73 -2.56 5.76
C HIS A 16 8.36 -4.05 5.86
N ARG A 17 8.98 -4.92 5.05
CA ARG A 17 8.76 -6.38 5.16
C ARG A 17 9.24 -6.94 6.50
N ASP A 18 10.41 -6.54 6.96
CA ASP A 18 10.95 -7.01 8.24
C ASP A 18 10.08 -6.56 9.42
N ALA A 19 9.51 -5.34 9.34
CA ALA A 19 8.55 -4.86 10.33
C ALA A 19 7.27 -5.70 10.37
N LEU A 20 6.76 -6.18 9.23
CA LEU A 20 5.59 -7.07 9.20
C LEU A 20 5.87 -8.44 9.83
N VAL A 21 7.11 -8.95 9.74
CA VAL A 21 7.46 -10.25 10.34
C VAL A 21 7.67 -10.13 11.86
N ARG A 22 8.20 -9.00 12.32
CA ARG A 22 8.65 -8.85 13.71
C ARG A 22 7.53 -8.58 14.72
N TRP A 23 6.37 -8.11 14.29
CA TRP A 23 5.31 -7.61 15.17
C TRP A 23 4.07 -8.48 15.07
N ASP A 24 3.42 -8.78 16.19
CA ASP A 24 2.18 -9.54 16.19
C ASP A 24 1.06 -8.76 15.43
N PRO A 25 0.45 -9.36 14.40
CA PRO A 25 -0.54 -8.68 13.57
C PRO A 25 -1.87 -8.44 14.28
N GLU A 26 -2.22 -9.22 15.31
CA GLU A 26 -3.47 -9.04 16.06
C GLU A 26 -3.35 -7.94 17.10
N GLN A 27 -2.20 -7.84 17.78
CA GLN A 27 -1.93 -6.79 18.76
C GLN A 27 -1.64 -5.44 18.09
N TYR A 28 -0.98 -5.44 16.93
CA TYR A 28 -0.52 -4.23 16.25
C TYR A 28 -1.17 -4.00 14.89
N LYS A 29 -2.46 -4.36 14.73
CA LYS A 29 -3.24 -4.22 13.48
C LYS A 29 -3.02 -2.88 12.78
N ARG A 30 -3.06 -1.76 13.51
CA ARG A 30 -2.88 -0.42 12.95
C ARG A 30 -1.48 -0.19 12.39
N VAL A 31 -0.44 -0.68 13.08
CA VAL A 31 0.95 -0.53 12.61
C VAL A 31 1.11 -1.35 11.33
N HIS A 32 0.67 -2.60 11.33
CA HIS A 32 0.67 -3.47 10.15
C HIS A 32 -0.06 -2.85 8.96
N ALA A 33 -1.26 -2.32 9.17
CA ALA A 33 -2.02 -1.64 8.13
C ALA A 33 -1.23 -0.50 7.48
N LEU A 34 -0.57 0.34 8.29
CA LEU A 34 0.27 1.44 7.79
C LEU A 34 1.53 0.92 7.10
N THR A 35 2.18 -0.11 7.64
CA THR A 35 3.35 -0.73 7.02
C THR A 35 3.03 -1.34 5.65
N TYR A 36 1.87 -1.99 5.49
CA TYR A 36 1.41 -2.43 4.17
C TYR A 36 1.14 -1.23 3.24
N ALA A 37 0.58 -0.12 3.73
CA ALA A 37 0.39 1.06 2.89
C ALA A 37 1.73 1.63 2.37
N ASP A 38 2.71 1.80 3.26
CA ASP A 38 4.05 2.32 2.94
C ASP A 38 4.83 1.37 2.02
N LEU A 39 4.66 0.05 2.20
CA LEU A 39 5.22 -0.96 1.30
C LEU A 39 4.63 -0.85 -0.11
N GLY A 40 3.31 -0.67 -0.22
CA GLY A 40 2.64 -0.49 -1.50
C GLY A 40 3.11 0.77 -2.23
N ASP A 41 3.33 1.88 -1.50
CA ASP A 41 3.89 3.11 -2.06
C ASP A 41 5.34 2.88 -2.57
N SER A 42 6.15 2.13 -1.82
CA SER A 42 7.51 1.75 -2.23
C SER A 42 7.51 0.86 -3.49
N LEU A 43 6.56 -0.07 -3.62
CA LEU A 43 6.39 -0.92 -4.81
C LEU A 43 5.89 -0.12 -6.02
N ALA A 44 4.96 0.80 -5.80
CA ALA A 44 4.44 1.68 -6.85
C ALA A 44 5.53 2.60 -7.42
N ALA A 45 6.39 3.14 -6.56
CA ALA A 45 7.56 3.92 -6.95
C ALA A 45 8.56 3.10 -7.79
N GLN A 46 8.62 1.78 -7.57
CA GLN A 46 9.42 0.84 -8.34
C GLN A 46 8.72 0.29 -9.58
N VAL A 47 7.56 0.86 -9.96
CA VAL A 47 6.76 0.45 -11.14
C VAL A 47 6.23 -1.00 -11.02
N ARG A 48 6.16 -1.55 -9.81
CA ARG A 48 5.65 -2.89 -9.52
C ARG A 48 4.16 -2.84 -9.20
N ALA A 49 3.36 -2.44 -10.19
CA ALA A 49 1.96 -2.08 -10.00
C ALA A 49 1.09 -3.22 -9.44
N ALA A 50 1.25 -4.45 -9.93
CA ALA A 50 0.46 -5.60 -9.47
C ALA A 50 0.75 -5.93 -7.99
N GLU A 51 2.01 -5.87 -7.58
CA GLU A 51 2.42 -6.12 -6.20
C GLU A 51 1.98 -5.00 -5.27
N ALA A 52 2.05 -3.75 -5.72
CA ALA A 52 1.51 -2.61 -4.98
C ALA A 52 0.00 -2.78 -4.71
N VAL A 53 -0.77 -3.20 -5.72
CA VAL A 53 -2.21 -3.48 -5.57
C VAL A 53 -2.47 -4.60 -4.56
N ALA A 54 -1.71 -5.69 -4.61
CA ALA A 54 -1.87 -6.80 -3.67
C ALA A 54 -1.60 -6.35 -2.21
N VAL A 55 -0.52 -5.60 -2.01
CA VAL A 55 -0.10 -5.10 -0.70
C VAL A 55 -1.08 -4.06 -0.14
N TRP A 56 -1.54 -3.10 -0.95
CA TRP A 56 -2.57 -2.14 -0.54
C TRP A 56 -3.91 -2.83 -0.21
N SER A 57 -4.23 -3.95 -0.87
CA SER A 57 -5.42 -4.72 -0.53
C SER A 57 -5.33 -5.37 0.86
N GLN A 58 -4.14 -5.80 1.28
CA GLN A 58 -3.90 -6.30 2.65
C GLN A 58 -4.03 -5.17 3.67
N SER A 59 -3.45 -3.99 3.35
CA SER A 59 -3.63 -2.79 4.16
C SER A 59 -5.11 -2.49 4.39
N LEU A 60 -5.91 -2.40 3.31
CA LEU A 60 -7.34 -2.09 3.40
C LEU A 60 -8.11 -3.12 4.24
N THR A 61 -7.84 -4.41 4.06
CA THR A 61 -8.48 -5.49 4.84
C THR A 61 -8.19 -5.36 6.34
N LEU A 62 -6.96 -5.02 6.71
CA LEU A 62 -6.64 -4.79 8.13
C LEU A 62 -7.37 -3.56 8.68
N THR A 63 -7.58 -2.54 7.85
CA THR A 63 -8.21 -1.28 8.25
C THR A 63 -9.71 -1.31 8.34
N GLU A 64 -10.35 -2.38 7.87
CA GLU A 64 -11.77 -2.61 8.08
C GLU A 64 -12.07 -2.62 9.58
N GLY A 65 -13.01 -1.77 10.01
CA GLY A 65 -13.34 -1.57 11.43
C GLY A 65 -12.40 -0.63 12.20
N MET A 66 -11.36 -0.04 11.57
CA MET A 66 -10.49 0.95 12.23
C MET A 66 -10.86 2.40 11.92
N THR A 67 -11.22 3.17 12.95
CA THR A 67 -11.42 4.62 12.83
C THR A 67 -10.12 5.37 13.16
N SER A 68 -9.18 5.41 12.21
CA SER A 68 -7.86 6.05 12.40
C SER A 68 -7.59 7.09 11.32
N ASN A 69 -7.30 8.34 11.73
CA ASN A 69 -7.00 9.43 10.79
C ASN A 69 -5.74 9.17 9.95
N ARG A 70 -4.72 8.48 10.52
CA ARG A 70 -3.52 8.10 9.77
C ARG A 70 -3.84 7.12 8.64
N THR A 71 -4.71 6.17 8.94
CA THR A 71 -5.18 5.16 8.01
C THR A 71 -6.01 5.79 6.89
N ARG A 72 -6.93 6.69 7.26
CA ARG A 72 -7.73 7.47 6.31
C ARG A 72 -6.85 8.28 5.33
N LYS A 73 -5.78 8.91 5.84
CA LYS A 73 -4.80 9.64 5.01
C LYS A 73 -4.07 8.72 4.04
N ALA A 74 -3.64 7.54 4.49
CA ALA A 74 -3.01 6.54 3.63
C ALA A 74 -3.96 6.02 2.54
N ILE A 75 -5.22 5.74 2.87
CA ILE A 75 -6.25 5.33 1.89
C ILE A 75 -6.54 6.48 0.89
N THR A 76 -6.42 7.73 1.32
CA THR A 76 -6.61 8.88 0.44
C THR A 76 -5.44 9.03 -0.53
N SER A 77 -4.18 8.84 -0.12
CA SER A 77 -3.00 8.97 -1.00
C SER A 77 -2.98 7.93 -2.12
N LEU A 78 -3.38 6.68 -1.83
CA LEU A 78 -3.41 5.61 -2.84
C LEU A 78 -4.44 5.83 -3.96
N ARG A 79 -5.51 6.62 -3.75
CA ARG A 79 -6.56 6.84 -4.77
C ARG A 79 -6.02 7.46 -6.06
N SER A 80 -5.06 8.36 -5.94
CA SER A 80 -4.43 9.01 -7.10
C SER A 80 -3.68 7.99 -7.96
N THR A 81 -2.90 7.11 -7.32
CA THR A 81 -2.15 6.06 -8.00
C THR A 81 -3.08 4.99 -8.59
N LEU A 82 -4.13 4.59 -7.87
CA LEU A 82 -5.11 3.64 -8.36
C LEU A 82 -5.91 4.14 -9.56
N SER A 83 -6.13 5.44 -9.66
CA SER A 83 -6.78 6.03 -10.84
C SER A 83 -5.92 5.86 -12.10
N ILE A 84 -4.59 5.96 -11.96
CA ILE A 84 -3.65 5.68 -13.06
C ILE A 84 -3.63 4.18 -13.38
N TYR A 85 -3.62 3.32 -12.36
CA TYR A 85 -3.58 1.87 -12.54
C TYR A 85 -4.85 1.31 -13.18
N GLN A 86 -6.02 1.88 -12.88
CA GLN A 86 -7.28 1.57 -13.57
C GLN A 86 -7.18 1.88 -15.07
N ARG A 87 -6.65 3.06 -15.44
CA ARG A 87 -6.45 3.42 -16.86
C ARG A 87 -5.46 2.51 -17.57
N ARG A 88 -4.53 1.90 -16.82
CA ARG A 88 -3.54 0.93 -17.31
C ARG A 88 -4.03 -0.53 -17.25
N ASN A 89 -5.29 -0.77 -16.87
CA ASN A 89 -5.88 -2.10 -16.70
C ASN A 89 -5.06 -3.04 -15.79
N VAL A 90 -4.45 -2.49 -14.73
CA VAL A 90 -3.76 -3.31 -13.73
C VAL A 90 -4.78 -4.20 -13.01
N PRO A 91 -4.58 -5.52 -12.95
CA PRO A 91 -5.49 -6.43 -12.26
C PRO A 91 -5.75 -6.02 -10.82
N GLY A 92 -7.00 -6.07 -10.39
CA GLY A 92 -7.41 -5.73 -9.01
C GLY A 92 -7.45 -4.24 -8.67
N ALA A 93 -6.91 -3.34 -9.52
CA ALA A 93 -6.87 -1.91 -9.21
C ALA A 93 -8.26 -1.25 -9.14
N ALA A 94 -9.19 -1.67 -10.01
CA ALA A 94 -10.57 -1.15 -10.01
C ALA A 94 -11.33 -1.55 -8.74
N GLU A 95 -11.20 -2.82 -8.34
CA GLU A 95 -11.83 -3.35 -7.14
C GLU A 95 -11.23 -2.71 -5.88
N LEU A 96 -9.91 -2.58 -5.83
CA LEU A 96 -9.23 -1.89 -4.73
C LEU A 96 -9.66 -0.43 -4.63
N ALA A 97 -9.83 0.27 -5.76
CA ALA A 97 -10.31 1.65 -5.78
C ALA A 97 -11.75 1.78 -5.29
N ARG A 98 -12.60 0.78 -5.58
CA ARG A 98 -13.97 0.71 -5.04
C ARG A 98 -13.95 0.57 -3.53
N ARG A 99 -13.23 -0.42 -2.99
CA ARG A 99 -13.08 -0.64 -1.54
C ARG A 99 -12.48 0.57 -0.82
N ALA A 100 -11.49 1.23 -1.43
CA ALA A 100 -10.91 2.46 -0.89
C ALA A 100 -11.93 3.61 -0.77
N ARG A 101 -12.88 3.73 -1.70
CA ARG A 101 -13.96 4.73 -1.59
C ARG A 101 -14.93 4.38 -0.46
N GLU A 102 -15.30 3.12 -0.35
CA GLU A 102 -16.22 2.64 0.70
C GLU A 102 -15.64 2.83 2.10
N ALA A 103 -14.34 2.58 2.27
CA ALA A 103 -13.66 2.81 3.55
C ALA A 103 -13.53 4.30 3.95
N LEU A 104 -13.78 5.23 3.03
CA LEU A 104 -13.70 6.68 3.25
C LEU A 104 -15.07 7.37 3.32
N ALA A 105 -16.14 6.68 2.96
CA ALA A 105 -17.52 7.18 3.04
C ALA A 105 -17.98 7.28 4.50
#